data_AF-A0A357CNH1-F1
#
_entry.id   AF-A0A357CNH1-F1
#
_cell.length_a   1.000
_cell.length_b   1.000
_cell.length_c   1.000
_cell.angle_alpha   90.00
_cell.angle_beta   90.00
_cell.angle_gamma   90.00
#
_symmetry.space_group_name_H-M   'P 1'
#
loop_
_entity.id
_entity.type
_entity.pdbx_description
1 polymer ?
#
loop_
_entity_poly.entity_id
_entity_poly.type
_entity_poly.pdbx_seq_one_letter_code
_entity_poly.pdbx_strand_id
1 'polypeptide(L)'
;MSSSHLLALLDRLEELIKKSPHFAGRALVPADEALEILKKVKLTLPSEVKAAEELLQKKKHIIREAQEEAERLREHSSSEAQRLLSEHHLTKLAQEESKELKTKAYSYIQQVEKEANLYVREVLGRLEENLLQALKVVHQAREDYVPDKGEEETDGENIE
;
A
#
# COMPACT_ATOMS: atom_id res chain seq x y z
N MET A 1 -29.13 -31.11 -32.04
CA MET A 1 -29.93 -31.67 -33.14
C MET A 1 -29.86 -33.20 -33.18
N SER A 2 -28.72 -33.87 -32.94
CA SER A 2 -28.60 -35.34 -33.10
C SER A 2 -29.24 -36.21 -32.00
N SER A 3 -29.24 -35.82 -30.72
CA SER A 3 -29.92 -36.61 -29.67
C SER A 3 -31.43 -36.74 -29.89
N SER A 4 -32.05 -35.72 -30.50
CA SER A 4 -33.46 -35.77 -30.91
C SER A 4 -33.71 -36.79 -32.03
N HIS A 5 -32.71 -37.05 -32.88
CA HIS A 5 -32.81 -37.98 -33.99
C HIS A 5 -32.69 -39.44 -33.54
N LEU A 6 -31.80 -39.74 -32.59
CA LEU A 6 -31.70 -41.08 -32.01
C LEU A 6 -32.96 -41.45 -31.23
N LEU A 7 -33.52 -40.51 -30.46
CA LEU A 7 -34.81 -40.70 -29.79
C LEU A 7 -35.93 -40.95 -30.81
N ALA A 8 -36.00 -40.16 -31.88
CA ALA A 8 -37.00 -40.37 -32.94
C ALA A 8 -36.88 -41.74 -33.64
N LEU A 9 -35.66 -42.29 -33.79
CA LEU A 9 -35.47 -43.65 -34.32
C LEU A 9 -35.95 -44.72 -33.34
N LEU A 10 -35.71 -44.54 -32.04
CA LEU A 10 -36.21 -45.44 -31.00
C LEU A 10 -37.74 -45.37 -30.89
N ASP A 11 -38.32 -44.16 -30.91
CA ASP A 11 -39.76 -43.94 -30.91
C ASP A 11 -40.42 -44.60 -32.14
N ARG A 12 -39.78 -44.49 -33.31
CA ARG A 12 -40.25 -45.16 -34.54
C ARG A 12 -40.19 -46.68 -34.43
N LEU A 13 -39.16 -47.24 -33.77
CA LEU A 13 -39.07 -48.67 -33.52
C LEU A 13 -40.15 -49.13 -32.53
N GLU A 14 -40.39 -48.35 -31.47
CA GLU A 14 -41.46 -48.59 -30.51
C GLU A 14 -42.84 -48.55 -31.19
N GLU A 15 -43.07 -47.58 -32.06
CA GLU A 15 -44.30 -47.44 -32.84
C GLU A 15 -44.50 -48.60 -33.82
N LEU A 16 -43.42 -49.08 -34.47
CA LEU A 16 -43.44 -50.25 -35.34
C LEU A 16 -43.88 -51.51 -34.57
N ILE A 17 -43.36 -51.69 -33.35
CA ILE A 17 -43.74 -52.81 -32.47
C ILE A 17 -45.21 -52.68 -32.06
N LYS A 18 -45.66 -51.49 -31.64
CA LYS A 18 -47.06 -51.24 -31.22
C LYS A 18 -48.08 -51.47 -32.34
N LYS A 19 -47.76 -51.09 -33.59
CA LYS A 19 -48.65 -51.24 -34.75
C LYS A 19 -48.64 -52.63 -35.37
N SER A 20 -47.68 -53.48 -35.00
CA SER A 20 -47.58 -54.84 -35.52
C SER A 20 -48.71 -55.74 -34.99
N PRO A 21 -49.20 -56.72 -35.77
CA PRO A 21 -50.20 -57.69 -35.30
C PRO A 21 -49.66 -58.49 -34.12
N HIS A 22 -50.43 -58.59 -33.04
CA HIS A 22 -50.05 -59.36 -31.86
C HIS A 22 -50.79 -60.71 -31.85
N PHE A 23 -50.05 -61.81 -31.74
CA PHE A 23 -50.60 -63.16 -31.64
C PHE A 23 -49.98 -63.89 -30.44
N ALA A 24 -50.83 -64.40 -29.54
CA ALA A 24 -50.43 -65.13 -28.34
C ALA A 24 -49.32 -64.41 -27.52
N GLY A 25 -49.45 -63.08 -27.37
CA GLY A 25 -48.48 -62.24 -26.64
C GLY A 25 -47.20 -61.93 -27.42
N ARG A 26 -47.10 -62.27 -28.71
CA ARG A 26 -45.95 -61.99 -29.57
C ARG A 26 -46.32 -60.99 -30.67
N ALA A 27 -45.50 -59.96 -30.87
CA ALA A 27 -45.66 -59.02 -31.98
C ALA A 27 -45.02 -59.61 -33.26
N LEU A 28 -45.79 -59.70 -34.35
CA LEU A 28 -45.27 -60.03 -35.68
C LEU A 28 -44.73 -58.77 -36.36
N VAL A 29 -43.46 -58.45 -36.09
CA VAL A 29 -42.80 -57.25 -36.61
C VAL A 29 -42.12 -57.56 -37.96
N PRO A 30 -42.25 -56.69 -38.98
CA PRO A 30 -41.48 -56.80 -40.22
C PRO A 30 -39.98 -56.71 -39.93
N ALA A 31 -39.25 -57.81 -40.14
CA ALA A 31 -37.85 -57.92 -39.79
C ALA A 31 -36.99 -56.90 -40.55
N ASP A 32 -37.28 -56.65 -41.83
CA ASP A 32 -36.51 -55.75 -42.69
C ASP A 32 -36.58 -54.30 -42.20
N GLU A 33 -37.78 -53.81 -41.83
CA GLU A 33 -37.97 -52.45 -41.30
C GLU A 33 -37.34 -52.26 -39.93
N ALA A 34 -37.50 -53.24 -39.03
CA ALA A 34 -36.89 -53.20 -37.71
C ALA A 34 -35.35 -53.22 -37.79
N LEU A 35 -34.79 -54.04 -38.67
CA LEU A 35 -33.34 -54.10 -38.91
C LEU A 35 -32.81 -52.82 -39.55
N GLU A 36 -33.58 -52.14 -40.40
CA GLU A 36 -33.18 -50.85 -40.98
C GLU A 36 -33.09 -49.75 -39.91
N ILE A 37 -34.08 -49.68 -39.02
CA ILE A 37 -34.06 -48.73 -37.89
C ILE A 37 -32.90 -49.05 -36.95
N LEU A 38 -32.68 -50.33 -36.63
CA LEU A 38 -31.56 -50.77 -35.79
C LEU A 38 -30.20 -50.43 -36.41
N LYS A 39 -30.04 -50.59 -37.73
CA LYS A 39 -28.82 -50.19 -38.44
C LYS A 39 -28.57 -48.69 -38.32
N LYS A 40 -29.60 -47.86 -38.48
CA LYS A 40 -29.49 -46.40 -38.32
C LYS A 40 -29.08 -46.01 -36.90
N VAL A 41 -29.71 -46.61 -35.88
CA VAL A 41 -29.32 -46.41 -34.47
C VAL A 41 -27.87 -46.83 -34.23
N LYS A 42 -27.43 -47.96 -34.77
CA LYS A 42 -26.05 -48.45 -34.62
C LYS A 42 -25.01 -47.52 -35.27
N LEU A 43 -25.39 -46.83 -36.35
CA LEU A 43 -24.50 -45.87 -37.03
C LEU A 43 -24.43 -44.53 -36.29
N THR A 44 -25.52 -44.07 -35.68
CA THR A 44 -25.58 -42.76 -35.01
C THR A 44 -25.18 -42.83 -33.53
N LEU A 45 -25.50 -43.89 -32.80
CA LEU A 45 -25.20 -43.97 -31.36
C LEU A 45 -23.71 -43.71 -31.00
N PRO A 46 -22.70 -44.25 -31.72
CA PRO A 46 -21.30 -44.03 -31.40
C PRO A 46 -20.86 -42.56 -31.48
N SER A 47 -21.35 -41.80 -32.47
CA SER A 47 -21.01 -40.38 -32.61
C SER A 47 -21.60 -39.54 -31.48
N GLU A 48 -22.81 -39.89 -31.04
CA GLU A 48 -23.52 -39.19 -29.98
C GLU A 48 -22.86 -39.41 -28.62
N VAL A 49 -22.43 -40.65 -28.34
CA VAL A 49 -21.66 -40.97 -27.14
C VAL A 49 -20.33 -40.23 -27.14
N LYS A 50 -19.60 -40.24 -28.27
CA LYS A 50 -18.33 -39.52 -28.39
C LYS A 50 -18.49 -38.01 -28.17
N ALA A 51 -19.53 -37.41 -28.74
CA ALA A 51 -19.82 -35.98 -28.55
C ALA A 51 -20.13 -35.65 -27.07
N ALA A 52 -20.85 -36.53 -26.37
CA ALA A 52 -21.12 -36.36 -24.94
C ALA A 52 -19.85 -36.48 -24.09
N GLU A 53 -18.96 -37.43 -24.41
CA GLU A 53 -17.65 -37.57 -23.75
C GLU A 53 -16.77 -36.35 -23.97
N GLU A 54 -16.69 -35.83 -25.20
CA GLU A 54 -15.95 -34.60 -25.52
C GLU A 54 -16.50 -33.39 -24.75
N LEU A 55 -17.82 -33.28 -24.63
CA LEU A 55 -18.45 -32.21 -23.84
C LEU A 55 -18.09 -32.33 -22.36
N LEU A 56 -18.10 -33.54 -21.80
CA LEU A 56 -17.68 -33.79 -20.42
C LEU A 56 -16.21 -33.44 -20.19
N GLN A 57 -15.33 -33.77 -21.14
CA GLN A 57 -13.92 -33.40 -21.07
C GLN A 57 -13.72 -31.88 -21.14
N LYS A 58 -14.41 -31.18 -22.05
CA LYS A 58 -14.41 -29.72 -22.14
C LYS A 58 -14.89 -29.09 -20.83
N LYS A 59 -15.98 -29.59 -20.25
CA LYS A 59 -16.48 -29.11 -18.95
C LYS A 59 -15.45 -29.27 -17.85
N LYS A 60 -14.79 -30.42 -17.75
CA LYS A 60 -13.72 -30.65 -16.77
C LYS A 60 -12.55 -29.70 -16.97
N HIS A 61 -12.17 -29.46 -18.21
CA HIS A 61 -11.10 -28.54 -18.54
C HIS A 61 -11.42 -27.11 -18.12
N ILE A 62 -12.61 -26.61 -18.45
CA ILE A 62 -13.08 -25.26 -18.05
C ILE A 62 -13.09 -25.12 -16.53
N ILE A 63 -13.59 -26.12 -15.80
CA ILE A 63 -13.61 -26.08 -14.33
C ILE A 63 -12.19 -26.00 -13.78
N ARG A 64 -11.27 -26.80 -14.33
CA ARG A 64 -9.87 -26.79 -13.90
C ARG A 64 -9.22 -25.43 -14.16
N GLU A 65 -9.39 -24.86 -15.35
CA GLU A 65 -8.85 -23.53 -15.67
C GLU A 65 -9.43 -22.44 -14.76
N ALA A 66 -10.75 -22.48 -14.51
CA ALA A 66 -11.38 -21.53 -13.59
C ALA A 66 -10.85 -21.66 -12.16
N GLN A 67 -10.56 -22.88 -11.70
CA GLN A 67 -9.96 -23.12 -10.39
C GLN A 67 -8.51 -22.61 -10.32
N GLU A 68 -7.70 -22.90 -11.34
CA GLU A 68 -6.33 -22.41 -11.43
C GLU A 68 -6.28 -20.88 -11.46
N GLU A 69 -7.16 -20.24 -12.22
CA GLU A 69 -7.24 -18.78 -12.31
C GLU A 69 -7.74 -18.14 -11.01
N ALA A 70 -8.73 -18.75 -10.35
CA ALA A 70 -9.20 -18.30 -9.05
C ALA A 70 -8.09 -18.37 -7.98
N GLU A 71 -7.28 -19.43 -8.00
CA GLU A 71 -6.15 -19.57 -7.08
C GLU A 71 -5.09 -18.50 -7.36
N ARG A 72 -4.70 -18.30 -8.62
CA ARG A 72 -3.77 -17.23 -9.02
C ARG A 72 -4.24 -15.85 -8.59
N LEU A 73 -5.52 -15.55 -8.79
CA LEU A 73 -6.10 -14.27 -8.40
C LEU A 73 -6.06 -14.09 -6.88
N ARG A 74 -6.33 -15.15 -6.12
CA ARG A 74 -6.27 -15.14 -4.66
C ARG A 74 -4.85 -14.89 -4.15
N GLU A 75 -3.86 -15.59 -4.70
CA GLU A 75 -2.45 -15.40 -4.37
C GLU A 75 -2.00 -13.97 -4.69
N HIS A 76 -2.31 -13.48 -5.88
CA HIS A 76 -1.97 -12.12 -6.30
C HIS A 76 -2.60 -11.07 -5.38
N SER A 77 -3.89 -11.21 -5.08
CA SER A 77 -4.61 -10.29 -4.18
C SER A 77 -4.04 -10.32 -2.76
N SER A 78 -3.67 -11.50 -2.26
CA SER A 78 -3.06 -11.64 -0.94
C SER A 78 -1.69 -10.98 -0.88
N SER A 79 -0.85 -11.19 -1.89
CA SER A 79 0.47 -10.56 -2.00
C SER A 79 0.36 -9.03 -2.07
N GLU A 80 -0.59 -8.51 -2.86
CA GLU A 80 -0.78 -7.07 -3.01
C GLU A 80 -1.31 -6.43 -1.71
N ALA A 81 -2.23 -7.10 -1.01
CA ALA A 81 -2.70 -6.65 0.29
C ALA A 81 -1.56 -6.59 1.32
N GLN A 82 -0.67 -7.60 1.35
CA GLN A 82 0.50 -7.60 2.22
C GLN A 82 1.47 -6.45 1.89
N ARG A 83 1.72 -6.19 0.60
CA ARG A 83 2.55 -5.07 0.14
C ARG A 83 2.00 -3.74 0.62
N LEU A 84 0.70 -3.49 0.39
CA LEU A 84 0.04 -2.25 0.80
C LEU A 84 0.04 -2.05 2.31
N LEU A 85 -0.19 -3.11 3.09
CA LEU A 85 -0.13 -3.04 4.56
C LEU A 85 1.30 -2.72 5.05
N SER A 86 2.31 -3.33 4.43
CA SER A 86 3.72 -3.06 4.75
C SER A 86 4.09 -1.60 4.44
N GLU A 87 3.72 -1.12 3.26
CA GLU A 87 3.96 0.28 2.85
C GLU A 87 3.24 1.27 3.76
N HIS A 88 1.98 0.99 4.12
CA HIS A 88 1.21 1.83 5.02
C HIS A 88 1.81 1.84 6.44
N HIS A 89 2.22 0.68 6.95
CA HIS A 89 2.88 0.58 8.25
C HIS A 89 4.20 1.37 8.28
N LEU A 90 5.04 1.20 7.25
CA LEU A 90 6.29 1.95 7.12
C LEU A 90 6.04 3.47 7.05
N THR A 91 5.05 3.88 6.27
CA THR A 91 4.68 5.30 6.15
C THR A 91 4.21 5.87 7.49
N LYS A 92 3.38 5.13 8.23
CA LYS A 92 2.92 5.55 9.56
C LYS A 92 4.07 5.69 10.55
N LEU A 93 4.98 4.71 10.59
CA LEU A 93 6.17 4.74 11.44
C LEU A 93 7.04 5.98 11.13
N ALA A 94 7.30 6.22 9.84
CA ALA A 94 8.08 7.38 9.40
C ALA A 94 7.41 8.72 9.77
N GLN A 95 6.07 8.79 9.73
CA GLN A 95 5.32 9.97 10.16
C GLN A 95 5.42 10.19 11.67
N GLU A 96 5.32 9.13 12.48
CA GLU A 96 5.48 9.20 13.93
C GLU A 96 6.90 9.66 14.30
N GLU A 97 7.93 9.06 13.70
CA GLU A 97 9.33 9.45 13.92
C GLU A 97 9.60 10.91 13.49
N SER A 98 9.07 11.33 12.34
CA SER A 98 9.18 12.71 11.88
C SER A 98 8.52 13.70 12.84
N LYS A 99 7.37 13.34 13.41
CA LYS A 99 6.67 14.17 14.41
C LYS A 99 7.48 14.27 15.70
N GLU A 100 8.05 13.16 16.16
CA GLU A 100 8.91 13.14 17.34
C GLU A 100 10.18 13.99 17.13
N LEU A 101 10.85 13.83 15.99
CA LEU A 101 12.03 14.61 15.63
C LEU A 101 11.72 16.11 15.57
N LYS A 102 10.61 16.51 14.94
CA LYS A 102 10.17 17.91 14.92
C LYS A 102 9.94 18.45 16.33
N THR A 103 9.29 17.66 17.18
CA THR A 103 9.04 18.06 18.57
C THR A 103 10.34 18.27 19.33
N LYS A 104 11.30 17.34 19.20
CA LYS A 104 12.64 17.45 19.79
C LYS A 104 13.41 18.67 19.26
N ALA A 105 13.33 18.93 17.96
CA ALA A 105 13.97 20.09 17.34
C ALA A 105 13.39 21.40 17.89
N TYR A 106 12.06 21.53 18.01
CA TYR A 106 11.44 22.71 18.60
C TYR A 106 11.82 22.92 20.06
N SER A 107 11.83 21.86 20.88
CA SER A 107 12.26 21.97 22.28
C SER A 107 13.74 22.35 22.40
N TYR A 108 14.59 21.80 21.51
CA TYR A 108 16.00 22.16 21.47
C TYR A 108 16.21 23.64 21.07
N ILE A 109 15.49 24.14 20.07
CA ILE A 109 15.53 25.55 19.67
C ILE A 109 15.15 26.45 20.85
N GLN A 110 14.05 26.15 21.55
CA GLN A 110 13.63 26.92 22.71
C GLN A 110 14.67 26.92 23.84
N GLN A 111 15.33 25.78 24.05
CA GLN A 111 16.41 25.68 25.03
C GLN A 111 17.61 26.54 24.63
N VAL A 112 18.06 26.45 23.38
CA VAL A 112 19.17 27.26 22.85
C VAL A 112 18.87 28.75 22.94
N GLU A 113 17.66 29.18 22.57
CA GLU A 113 17.24 30.59 22.70
C GLU A 113 17.28 31.07 24.15
N LYS A 114 16.81 30.24 25.09
CA LYS A 114 16.86 30.57 26.51
C LYS A 114 18.29 30.68 27.01
N GLU A 115 19.15 29.73 26.67
CA GLU A 115 20.57 29.72 27.04
C GLU A 115 21.32 30.91 26.45
N ALA A 116 21.10 31.22 25.17
CA ALA A 116 21.68 32.39 24.52
C ALA A 116 21.24 33.70 25.18
N ASN A 117 19.97 33.84 25.53
CA ASN A 117 19.45 35.02 26.23
C ASN A 117 20.05 35.17 27.65
N LEU A 118 20.28 34.07 28.35
CA LEU A 118 20.96 34.10 29.65
C LEU A 118 22.42 34.52 29.49
N TYR A 119 23.12 33.95 28.51
CA TYR A 119 24.50 34.30 28.20
C TYR A 119 24.66 35.78 27.84
N VAL A 120 23.80 36.30 26.96
CA VAL A 120 23.81 37.73 26.58
C VAL A 120 23.60 38.62 27.80
N ARG A 121 22.66 38.29 28.69
CA ARG A 121 22.45 39.03 29.95
C ARG A 121 23.69 39.01 30.84
N GLU A 122 24.35 37.87 30.98
CA GLU A 122 25.57 37.74 31.79
C GLU A 122 26.74 38.57 31.22
N VAL A 123 26.92 38.54 29.89
CA VAL A 123 27.97 39.33 29.22
C VAL A 123 27.69 40.82 29.33
N LEU A 124 26.45 41.25 29.09
CA LEU A 124 26.07 42.67 29.22
C LEU A 124 26.17 43.16 30.66
N GLY A 125 25.76 42.35 31.65
CA GLY A 125 25.89 42.71 33.06
C GLY A 125 27.33 42.89 33.51
N ARG A 126 28.24 41.99 33.08
CA ARG A 126 29.68 42.14 33.33
C ARG A 126 30.26 43.39 32.67
N LEU A 127 29.83 43.70 31.45
CA LEU A 127 30.27 44.91 30.75
C LEU A 127 29.81 46.16 31.49
N GLU A 128 28.55 46.21 31.94
CA GLU A 128 28.01 47.32 32.72
C GLU A 128 28.80 47.53 34.02
N GLU A 129 29.07 46.46 34.77
CA GLU A 129 29.84 46.52 36.02
C GLU A 129 31.25 47.06 35.79
N ASN A 130 31.94 46.59 34.74
CA ASN A 130 33.26 47.08 34.36
C ASN A 130 33.24 48.57 33.97
N LEU A 131 32.23 49.01 33.22
CA LEU A 131 32.08 50.41 32.82
C LEU A 131 31.79 51.32 34.02
N LEU A 132 30.97 50.88 34.98
CA LEU A 132 30.71 51.61 36.22
C LEU A 132 31.99 51.76 37.06
N GLN A 133 32.81 50.70 37.15
CA GLN A 133 34.10 50.78 37.83
C GLN A 133 35.06 51.75 37.13
N ALA A 134 35.18 51.68 35.80
CA ALA A 134 36.02 52.60 35.04
C ALA A 134 35.56 54.06 35.21
N LEU A 135 34.25 54.30 35.17
CA LEU A 135 33.66 55.63 35.39
C LEU A 135 33.96 56.14 36.80
N LYS A 136 33.92 55.28 37.82
CA LYS A 136 34.26 55.63 39.20
C LYS A 136 35.73 56.07 39.33
N VAL A 137 36.65 55.36 38.67
CA VAL A 137 38.07 55.74 38.61
C VAL A 137 38.24 57.11 37.94
N VAL A 138 37.55 57.36 36.83
CA VAL A 138 37.57 58.65 36.14
C VAL A 138 37.01 59.78 37.01
N HIS A 139 35.91 59.53 37.74
CA HIS A 139 35.36 60.51 38.67
C HIS A 139 36.33 60.86 39.79
N GLN A 140 36.96 59.85 40.42
CA GLN A 140 37.98 60.08 41.44
C GLN A 140 39.18 60.85 40.87
N ALA A 141 39.71 60.46 39.72
CA ALA A 141 40.82 61.17 39.07
C ALA A 141 40.48 62.63 38.74
N ARG A 142 39.22 62.94 38.42
CA ARG A 142 38.74 64.30 38.19
C ARG A 142 38.56 65.09 39.48
N GLU A 143 38.10 64.46 40.57
CA GLU A 143 37.99 65.10 41.89
C GLU A 143 39.36 65.41 42.49
N ASP A 144 40.31 64.49 42.33
CA ASP A 144 41.70 64.65 42.79
C ASP A 144 42.50 65.62 41.91
N TYR A 145 41.96 66.04 40.76
CA TYR A 145 42.62 66.98 39.86
C TYR A 145 42.62 68.39 40.46
N VAL A 146 43.75 68.77 41.03
CA VAL A 146 44.04 70.17 41.37
C VAL A 146 44.74 70.80 40.18
N PRO A 147 44.20 71.87 39.56
CA PRO A 147 44.89 72.56 38.49
C PRO A 147 46.19 73.12 39.02
N ASP A 148 47.29 72.76 38.35
CA ASP A 148 48.60 73.36 38.58
C ASP A 148 48.48 74.86 38.35
N LYS A 149 48.49 75.62 39.45
CA LYS A 149 48.69 77.06 39.37
C LYS A 149 50.18 77.22 39.11
N GLY A 150 50.54 77.30 37.83
CA GLY A 150 51.88 77.63 37.41
C GLY A 150 52.40 78.77 38.28
N GLU A 151 53.54 78.53 38.91
CA GLU A 151 54.26 79.52 39.70
C GLU A 151 54.45 80.73 38.78
N GLU A 152 53.69 81.80 39.04
CA GLU A 152 54.17 83.14 38.75
C GLU A 152 55.46 83.26 39.57
N GLU A 153 56.61 83.10 38.90
CA GLU A 153 57.91 83.54 39.40
C GLU A 153 57.83 85.06 39.59
N THR A 154 57.23 85.47 40.70
CA THR A 154 57.51 86.75 41.35
C THR A 154 58.67 86.54 42.31
N ASP A 155 59.62 87.46 42.20
CA ASP A 155 60.79 87.72 43.03
C ASP A 155 62.07 87.18 42.38
N GLY A 156 63.01 88.03 41.97
CA GLY A 156 63.36 89.31 42.56
C GLY A 156 64.80 89.23 43.05
N GLU A 157 65.61 90.13 42.51
CA GLU A 157 66.86 90.66 43.07
C GLU A 157 68.10 89.76 43.27
N ASN A 158 69.19 90.29 42.69
CA ASN A 158 70.60 90.17 43.05
C ASN A 158 71.23 88.81 42.73
N ILE A 159 72.38 88.73 42.04
CA ILE A 159 73.73 89.26 42.31
C ILE A 159 74.43 89.20 40.91
N GLU A 160 75.21 90.16 40.38
CA GLU A 160 76.41 90.88 40.84
C GLU A 160 76.71 92.04 39.87
#